data_AF-A0A5M7PNU7-F1
#
_entry.id   AF-A0A5M7PNU7-F1
#
_cell.length_a   1.000
_cell.length_b   1.000
_cell.length_c   1.000
_cell.angle_alpha   90.00
_cell.angle_beta   90.00
_cell.angle_gamma   90.00
#
_symmetry.space_group_name_H-M   'P 1'
#
loop_
_entity.id
_entity.type
_entity.pdbx_description
1 polymer ?
#
loop_
_entity_poly.entity_id
_entity_poly.type
_entity_poly.pdbx_seq_one_letter_code
_entity_poly.pdbx_strand_id
1 'polypeptide(L)'
;MNNDFAFTIKRIRFDENYNPSKNTRATTNFANLARGEKRQENLRNALVMIDNRFNSLAHWDNPKADRYSVELEIISAELNLQGGADGEAFPAIEILKTYIVDHHTGERSEGIVGNNFSSYVRDYDFSVVLADFNKGQTEFSTPADFGQLHGNIFKSFVNSAVYKENFSKSPVICLSVSSKNTYVRTGNQHPILGIEYQQDAPSLTDFYFGKMGLKVRFFMPQGSVAPLAFYFHGDLLSDYTDLELIGTISTMETFQKIYRPEIYNANSAAGHCYQPTLQHQDYSLTRIVYDREERSRLAVEQGKFTEAHFIKPNQTLLAQWSAESVL
;
A
#
# COMPACT_ATOMS: atom_id res chain seq x y z
N MET A 1 -24.79 -1.94 -24.00
CA MET A 1 -23.62 -2.79 -24.31
C MET A 1 -22.81 -2.84 -23.03
N ASN A 2 -22.49 -4.02 -22.53
CA ASN A 2 -21.86 -4.18 -21.23
C ASN A 2 -20.35 -3.92 -21.36
N ASN A 3 -19.92 -2.67 -21.15
CA ASN A 3 -18.50 -2.27 -21.21
C ASN A 3 -17.79 -2.64 -19.90
N ASP A 4 -17.99 -3.87 -19.42
CA ASP A 4 -17.41 -4.30 -18.15
C ASP A 4 -15.91 -4.53 -18.30
N PHE A 5 -15.18 -3.89 -17.39
CA PHE A 5 -13.75 -4.11 -17.22
C PHE A 5 -13.49 -5.54 -16.74
N ALA A 6 -12.70 -6.28 -17.51
CA ALA A 6 -12.26 -7.61 -17.13
C ALA A 6 -10.87 -7.52 -16.48
N PHE A 7 -10.66 -8.29 -15.41
CA PHE A 7 -9.38 -8.32 -14.70
C PHE A 7 -8.70 -9.68 -14.85
N THR A 8 -7.38 -9.67 -14.86
CA THR A 8 -6.55 -10.89 -14.74
C THR A 8 -5.52 -10.69 -13.64
N ILE A 9 -5.25 -11.74 -12.86
CA ILE A 9 -4.27 -11.69 -11.76
C ILE A 9 -3.01 -12.42 -12.16
N LYS A 10 -1.87 -11.73 -12.11
CA LYS A 10 -0.53 -12.33 -12.13
C LYS A 10 0.06 -12.36 -10.72
N ARG A 11 0.90 -13.35 -10.46
CA ARG A 11 1.55 -13.60 -9.17
C ARG A 11 3.05 -13.75 -9.35
N ILE A 12 3.80 -13.07 -8.50
CA ILE A 12 5.26 -13.17 -8.46
C ILE A 12 5.68 -13.27 -7.01
N ARG A 13 6.52 -14.25 -6.67
CA ARG A 13 7.08 -14.34 -5.32
C ARG A 13 8.00 -13.14 -5.05
N PHE A 14 7.81 -12.50 -3.90
CA PHE A 14 8.71 -11.48 -3.40
C PHE A 14 9.62 -12.10 -2.33
N ASP A 15 10.75 -12.63 -2.78
CA ASP A 15 11.82 -13.16 -1.92
C ASP A 15 13.16 -12.47 -2.23
N GLU A 16 14.25 -12.92 -1.62
CA GLU A 16 15.59 -12.37 -1.88
C GLU A 16 16.07 -12.50 -3.34
N ASN A 17 15.45 -13.38 -4.12
CA ASN A 17 15.77 -13.59 -5.54
C ASN A 17 14.87 -12.77 -6.46
N TYR A 18 13.87 -12.06 -5.92
CA TYR A 18 13.01 -11.18 -6.71
C TYR A 18 13.82 -10.15 -7.48
N ASN A 19 13.74 -10.21 -8.80
CA ASN A 19 14.43 -9.31 -9.70
C ASN A 19 13.41 -8.72 -10.68
N PRO A 20 13.10 -7.41 -10.59
CA PRO A 20 12.17 -6.79 -11.51
C PRO A 20 12.72 -6.87 -12.94
N SER A 21 11.88 -7.23 -13.90
CA SER A 21 12.33 -7.33 -15.29
C SER A 21 12.61 -5.93 -15.86
N LYS A 22 13.53 -5.81 -16.82
CA LYS A 22 13.86 -4.51 -17.44
C LYS A 22 12.68 -3.87 -18.19
N ASN A 23 11.71 -4.68 -18.63
CA ASN A 23 10.58 -4.26 -19.47
C ASN A 23 9.23 -4.27 -18.72
N THR A 24 9.15 -4.91 -17.55
CA THR A 24 7.97 -4.84 -16.68
C THR A 24 8.35 -4.19 -15.36
N ARG A 25 7.73 -3.03 -15.11
CA ARG A 25 7.55 -2.43 -13.78
C ARG A 25 8.81 -1.94 -13.08
N ALA A 26 9.26 -0.77 -13.53
CA ALA A 26 10.34 -0.04 -12.89
C ALA A 26 9.94 0.70 -11.60
N THR A 27 8.67 0.77 -11.21
CA THR A 27 8.16 1.92 -10.43
C THR A 27 7.34 1.61 -9.17
N THR A 28 7.09 0.34 -8.82
CA THR A 28 6.38 0.03 -7.57
C THR A 28 7.28 0.26 -6.35
N ASN A 29 6.69 0.62 -5.21
CA ASN A 29 7.44 1.09 -4.03
C ASN A 29 8.52 0.09 -3.57
N PHE A 30 8.25 -1.22 -3.66
CA PHE A 30 9.21 -2.27 -3.30
C PHE A 30 10.14 -2.67 -4.45
N ALA A 31 9.83 -2.35 -5.71
CA ALA A 31 10.72 -2.60 -6.83
C ALA A 31 12.02 -1.79 -6.75
N ASN A 32 11.99 -0.60 -6.13
CA ASN A 32 13.22 0.19 -5.89
C ASN A 32 14.19 -0.54 -4.93
N LEU A 33 13.67 -1.21 -3.90
CA LEU A 33 14.49 -2.02 -2.98
C LEU A 33 15.15 -3.21 -3.69
N ALA A 34 14.52 -3.67 -4.78
CA ALA A 34 14.94 -4.80 -5.57
C ALA A 34 15.89 -4.41 -6.74
N ARG A 35 16.63 -3.30 -6.64
CA ARG A 35 17.55 -2.81 -7.71
C ARG A 35 18.98 -2.63 -7.21
N GLY A 36 19.89 -2.51 -8.19
CA GLY A 36 21.31 -2.27 -7.96
C GLY A 36 22.09 -3.47 -7.42
N GLU A 37 23.38 -3.27 -7.17
CA GLU A 37 24.29 -4.33 -6.71
C GLU A 37 23.91 -4.90 -5.34
N LYS A 38 23.27 -4.08 -4.49
CA LYS A 38 22.80 -4.48 -3.15
C LYS A 38 21.39 -5.08 -3.12
N ARG A 39 20.77 -5.34 -4.28
CA ARG A 39 19.40 -5.88 -4.39
C ARG A 39 19.13 -7.03 -3.42
N GLN A 40 19.90 -8.12 -3.53
CA GLN A 40 19.64 -9.34 -2.77
C GLN A 40 19.82 -9.11 -1.25
N GLU A 41 20.83 -8.33 -0.86
CA GLU A 41 21.07 -7.97 0.54
C GLU A 41 19.94 -7.10 1.10
N ASN A 42 19.48 -6.10 0.34
CA ASN A 42 18.35 -5.25 0.71
C ASN A 42 17.07 -6.07 0.94
N LEU A 43 16.75 -6.97 0.00
CA LEU A 43 15.56 -7.82 0.09
C LEU A 43 15.65 -8.80 1.27
N ARG A 44 16.80 -9.46 1.44
CA ARG A 44 17.04 -10.36 2.58
C ARG A 44 16.88 -9.62 3.91
N ASN A 45 17.50 -8.45 4.04
CA ASN A 45 17.40 -7.64 5.26
C ASN A 45 15.97 -7.18 5.53
N ALA A 46 15.21 -6.80 4.49
CA ALA A 46 13.81 -6.43 4.64
C ALA A 46 12.97 -7.62 5.14
N LEU A 47 13.13 -8.81 4.53
CA LEU A 47 12.41 -10.02 4.93
C LEU A 47 12.74 -10.43 6.38
N VAL A 48 14.02 -10.37 6.77
CA VAL A 48 14.44 -10.62 8.16
C VAL A 48 13.83 -9.60 9.13
N MET A 49 13.75 -8.32 8.75
CA MET A 49 13.08 -7.31 9.58
C MET A 49 11.58 -7.60 9.75
N ILE A 50 10.91 -8.09 8.70
CA ILE A 50 9.49 -8.50 8.75
C ILE A 50 9.33 -9.69 9.69
N ASP A 51 10.12 -10.75 9.55
CA ASP A 51 10.08 -11.94 10.41
C ASP A 51 10.31 -11.56 11.88
N ASN A 52 11.34 -10.77 12.16
CA ASN A 52 11.63 -10.29 13.51
C ASN A 52 10.45 -9.48 14.08
N ARG A 53 9.86 -8.59 13.27
CA ARG A 53 8.73 -7.79 13.71
C ARG A 53 7.48 -8.64 13.95
N PHE A 54 7.21 -9.61 13.09
CA PHE A 54 6.11 -10.55 13.24
C PHE A 54 6.24 -11.31 14.56
N ASN A 55 7.40 -11.93 14.81
CA ASN A 55 7.64 -12.69 16.02
C ASN A 55 7.61 -11.83 17.30
N SER A 56 8.01 -10.55 17.22
CA SER A 56 7.90 -9.63 18.36
C SER A 56 6.45 -9.34 18.78
N LEU A 57 5.51 -9.39 17.83
CA LEU A 57 4.09 -9.18 18.09
C LEU A 57 3.41 -10.51 18.46
N ALA A 58 3.72 -11.59 17.72
CA ALA A 58 3.29 -12.96 17.99
C ALA A 58 4.20 -13.64 19.02
N HIS A 59 4.26 -13.05 20.22
CA HIS A 59 5.18 -13.44 21.30
C HIS A 59 4.67 -14.64 22.12
N TRP A 60 3.39 -14.98 22.01
CA TRP A 60 2.81 -16.13 22.68
C TRP A 60 3.37 -17.44 22.11
N ASP A 61 3.72 -18.37 23.00
CA ASP A 61 4.31 -19.67 22.64
C ASP A 61 5.51 -19.55 21.68
N ASN A 62 6.26 -18.44 21.80
CA ASN A 62 7.37 -18.07 20.91
C ASN A 62 8.55 -17.49 21.71
N PRO A 63 9.14 -18.24 22.65
CA PRO A 63 10.14 -17.70 23.59
C PRO A 63 11.45 -17.27 22.94
N LYS A 64 11.76 -17.78 21.74
CA LYS A 64 12.97 -17.45 20.98
C LYS A 64 12.74 -16.42 19.88
N ALA A 65 11.49 -15.99 19.67
CA ALA A 65 11.09 -15.08 18.61
C ALA A 65 11.50 -15.57 17.19
N ASP A 66 11.47 -16.88 16.95
CA ASP A 66 11.88 -17.53 15.70
C ASP A 66 10.82 -18.52 15.16
N ARG A 67 9.61 -18.54 15.74
CA ARG A 67 8.54 -19.47 15.35
C ARG A 67 7.96 -19.20 13.96
N TYR A 68 7.85 -17.94 13.55
CA TYR A 68 7.13 -17.57 12.34
C TYR A 68 8.05 -16.96 11.27
N SER A 69 7.72 -17.23 10.01
CA SER A 69 8.22 -16.45 8.87
C SER A 69 7.06 -15.91 8.05
N VAL A 70 7.26 -14.75 7.41
CA VAL A 70 6.29 -14.11 6.53
C VAL A 70 6.79 -14.18 5.10
N GLU A 71 6.07 -14.93 4.26
CA GLU A 71 6.29 -14.90 2.82
C GLU A 71 5.45 -13.82 2.16
N LEU A 72 6.00 -13.21 1.10
CA LEU A 72 5.34 -12.15 0.35
C LEU A 72 5.14 -12.57 -1.10
N GLU A 73 3.97 -12.24 -1.63
CA GLU A 73 3.60 -12.43 -3.03
C GLU A 73 3.11 -11.12 -3.62
N ILE A 74 3.69 -10.72 -4.76
CA ILE A 74 3.21 -9.61 -5.57
C ILE A 74 1.99 -10.09 -6.35
N ILE A 75 0.87 -9.45 -6.08
CA ILE A 75 -0.38 -9.61 -6.80
C ILE A 75 -0.52 -8.45 -7.77
N SER A 76 -0.82 -8.81 -9.01
CA SER A 76 -0.87 -7.90 -10.16
C SER A 76 -2.23 -7.97 -10.80
N ALA A 77 -3.09 -6.99 -10.56
CA ALA A 77 -4.37 -6.89 -11.26
C ALA A 77 -4.17 -6.13 -12.56
N GLU A 78 -4.22 -6.85 -13.66
CA GLU A 78 -4.21 -6.28 -15.01
C GLU A 78 -5.65 -6.08 -15.47
N LEU A 79 -5.91 -4.90 -16.02
CA LEU A 79 -7.18 -4.45 -16.54
C LEU A 79 -7.20 -4.63 -18.06
N ASN A 80 -8.19 -5.37 -18.56
CA ASN A 80 -8.40 -5.61 -19.98
C ASN A 80 -9.58 -4.77 -20.46
N LEU A 81 -9.31 -3.82 -21.35
CA LEU A 81 -10.35 -3.01 -22.00
C LEU A 81 -10.82 -3.72 -23.27
N GLN A 82 -12.08 -4.16 -23.29
CA GLN A 82 -12.67 -4.67 -24.54
C GLN A 82 -12.88 -3.50 -25.52
N GLY A 83 -12.21 -3.53 -26.67
CA GLY A 83 -12.38 -2.53 -27.74
C GLY A 83 -11.25 -1.51 -27.93
N GLY A 84 -10.15 -1.59 -27.17
CA GLY A 84 -8.93 -0.83 -27.43
C GLY A 84 -8.11 -1.43 -28.58
N ALA A 85 -7.37 -0.59 -29.33
CA ALA A 85 -6.78 -0.94 -30.62
C ALA A 85 -5.81 -2.14 -30.64
N ASP A 86 -5.30 -2.61 -29.49
CA ASP A 86 -4.36 -3.73 -29.43
C ASP A 86 -4.63 -4.79 -28.33
N GLY A 87 -5.75 -4.71 -27.60
CA GLY A 87 -6.09 -5.74 -26.58
C GLY A 87 -5.03 -5.95 -25.47
N GLU A 88 -4.08 -5.02 -25.29
CA GLU A 88 -3.03 -5.15 -24.29
C GLU A 88 -3.56 -4.89 -22.88
N ALA A 89 -3.21 -5.77 -21.95
CA ALA A 89 -3.61 -5.71 -20.56
C ALA A 89 -2.86 -4.56 -19.84
N PHE A 90 -3.60 -3.64 -19.22
CA PHE A 90 -3.01 -2.52 -18.48
C PHE A 90 -2.76 -2.88 -17.01
N PRO A 91 -1.55 -2.74 -16.46
CA PRO A 91 -1.28 -3.07 -15.06
C PRO A 91 -1.90 -2.02 -14.12
N ALA A 92 -3.15 -2.23 -13.71
CA ALA A 92 -3.89 -1.23 -12.93
C ALA A 92 -3.42 -1.14 -11.48
N ILE A 93 -3.32 -2.28 -10.79
CA ILE A 93 -3.05 -2.35 -9.34
C ILE A 93 -1.97 -3.40 -9.07
N GLU A 94 -1.02 -3.05 -8.20
CA GLU A 94 -0.04 -3.97 -7.64
C GLU A 94 -0.04 -3.88 -6.11
N ILE A 95 -0.18 -5.03 -5.46
CA ILE A 95 -0.26 -5.17 -4.00
C ILE A 95 0.52 -6.39 -3.53
N LEU A 96 0.95 -6.39 -2.27
CA LEU A 96 1.52 -7.55 -1.62
C LEU A 96 0.43 -8.32 -0.85
N LYS A 97 0.45 -9.64 -1.00
CA LYS A 97 -0.23 -10.61 -0.14
C LYS A 97 0.81 -11.26 0.76
N THR A 98 0.49 -11.39 2.05
CA THR A 98 1.30 -12.11 3.02
C THR A 98 0.85 -13.56 3.13
N TYR A 99 1.79 -14.45 3.48
CA TYR A 99 1.50 -15.78 3.98
C TYR A 99 2.33 -16.01 5.24
N ILE A 100 1.72 -16.62 6.25
CA ILE A 100 2.34 -16.87 7.54
C ILE A 100 2.76 -18.34 7.56
N VAL A 101 4.05 -18.59 7.76
CA VAL A 101 4.60 -19.93 7.97
C VAL A 101 4.88 -20.11 9.45
N ASP A 102 4.22 -21.09 10.07
CA ASP A 102 4.47 -21.49 11.46
C ASP A 102 5.42 -22.69 11.48
N HIS A 103 6.66 -22.46 11.93
CA HIS A 103 7.70 -23.50 11.95
C HIS A 103 7.47 -24.57 13.03
N HIS A 104 6.58 -24.33 14.00
CA HIS A 104 6.24 -25.34 15.01
C HIS A 104 5.21 -26.35 14.49
N THR A 105 4.19 -25.87 13.77
CA THR A 105 3.12 -26.75 13.23
C THR A 105 3.39 -27.20 11.81
N GLY A 106 4.26 -26.49 11.07
CA GLY A 106 4.49 -26.67 9.65
C GLY A 106 3.37 -26.09 8.78
N GLU A 107 2.40 -25.38 9.36
CA GLU A 107 1.27 -24.80 8.63
C GLU A 107 1.69 -23.52 7.88
N ARG A 108 1.09 -23.34 6.71
CA ARG A 108 1.20 -22.13 5.90
C ARG A 108 -0.19 -21.54 5.69
N SER A 109 -0.44 -20.41 6.34
CA SER A 109 -1.74 -19.74 6.36
C SER A 109 -1.75 -18.48 5.52
N GLU A 110 -2.90 -18.13 4.97
CA GLU A 110 -3.05 -16.88 4.22
C GLU A 110 -3.06 -15.67 5.16
N GLY A 111 -2.36 -14.61 4.76
CA GLY A 111 -2.47 -13.29 5.36
C GLY A 111 -3.29 -12.33 4.50
N ILE A 112 -3.38 -11.08 4.96
CA ILE A 112 -4.18 -10.04 4.30
C ILE A 112 -3.51 -9.59 2.99
N VAL A 113 -4.32 -9.42 1.94
CA VAL A 113 -3.91 -8.80 0.67
C VAL A 113 -4.08 -7.27 0.72
N GLY A 114 -3.25 -6.50 0.01
CA GLY A 114 -3.37 -5.03 -0.05
C GLY A 114 -2.19 -4.27 0.53
N ASN A 115 -1.20 -4.98 1.07
CA ASN A 115 0.02 -4.38 1.58
C ASN A 115 0.79 -3.68 0.45
N ASN A 116 1.46 -2.57 0.77
CA ASN A 116 2.33 -1.82 -0.15
C ASN A 116 1.65 -1.43 -1.47
N PHE A 117 0.40 -0.98 -1.36
CA PHE A 117 -0.47 -0.65 -2.48
C PHE A 117 0.17 0.35 -3.46
N SER A 118 0.25 -0.07 -4.72
CA SER A 118 0.73 0.72 -5.85
C SER A 118 -0.28 0.64 -7.00
N SER A 119 -0.44 1.75 -7.73
CA SER A 119 -1.35 1.84 -8.86
C SER A 119 -0.82 2.83 -9.88
N TYR A 120 -0.92 2.47 -11.15
CA TYR A 120 -0.52 3.34 -12.26
C TYR A 120 -1.43 4.57 -12.35
N VAL A 121 -2.74 4.39 -12.17
CA VAL A 121 -3.71 5.49 -12.17
C VAL A 121 -3.51 6.40 -10.97
N ARG A 122 -3.10 5.86 -9.81
CA ARG A 122 -2.73 6.67 -8.66
C ARG A 122 -1.51 7.55 -8.94
N ASP A 123 -0.46 6.98 -9.51
CA ASP A 123 0.76 7.75 -9.80
C ASP A 123 0.47 8.79 -10.90
N TYR A 124 -0.41 8.51 -11.87
CA TYR A 124 -0.95 9.52 -12.79
C TYR A 124 -1.70 10.65 -12.08
N ASP A 125 -2.67 10.32 -11.22
CA ASP A 125 -3.47 11.31 -10.50
C ASP A 125 -2.58 12.24 -9.66
N PHE A 126 -1.66 11.68 -8.85
CA PHE A 126 -0.83 12.47 -7.94
C PHE A 126 0.35 13.17 -8.62
N SER A 127 1.01 12.52 -9.57
CA SER A 127 2.27 13.04 -10.16
C SER A 127 2.08 13.83 -11.46
N VAL A 128 0.92 13.70 -12.12
CA VAL A 128 0.59 14.46 -13.34
C VAL A 128 -0.60 15.36 -13.08
N VAL A 129 -1.80 14.80 -12.84
CA VAL A 129 -3.04 15.59 -12.76
C VAL A 129 -2.99 16.64 -11.66
N LEU A 130 -2.67 16.23 -10.43
CA LEU A 130 -2.65 17.15 -9.29
C LEU A 130 -1.54 18.20 -9.41
N ALA A 131 -0.38 17.79 -9.92
CA ALA A 131 0.76 18.68 -10.13
C ALA A 131 0.46 19.74 -11.20
N ASP A 132 -0.10 19.33 -12.34
CA ASP A 132 -0.48 20.23 -13.43
C ASP A 132 -1.64 21.14 -13.03
N PHE A 133 -2.64 20.62 -12.30
CA PHE A 133 -3.78 21.42 -11.83
C PHE A 133 -3.32 22.59 -10.95
N ASN A 134 -2.39 22.36 -10.03
CA ASN A 134 -1.91 23.38 -9.11
C ASN A 134 -0.78 24.26 -9.69
N LYS A 135 -0.33 24.01 -10.92
CA LYS A 135 0.77 24.76 -11.54
C LYS A 135 0.37 26.23 -11.74
N GLY A 136 1.09 27.12 -11.06
CA GLY A 136 0.84 28.57 -11.14
C GLY A 136 -0.31 29.05 -10.26
N GLN A 137 -0.92 28.18 -9.45
CA GLN A 137 -1.89 28.59 -8.43
C GLN A 137 -1.20 29.02 -7.14
N THR A 138 -1.79 29.98 -6.44
CA THR A 138 -1.29 30.45 -5.13
C THR A 138 -1.76 29.57 -3.98
N GLU A 139 -2.91 28.92 -4.13
CA GLU A 139 -3.51 28.05 -3.13
C GLU A 139 -3.66 26.63 -3.67
N PHE A 140 -3.44 25.64 -2.80
CA PHE A 140 -3.59 24.25 -3.16
C PHE A 140 -5.07 23.86 -3.27
N SER A 141 -5.44 23.23 -4.38
CA SER A 141 -6.78 22.69 -4.59
C SER A 141 -6.74 21.38 -5.40
N THR A 142 -7.87 20.69 -5.52
CA THR A 142 -7.99 19.42 -6.25
C THR A 142 -9.07 19.50 -7.33
N PRO A 143 -8.90 18.81 -8.46
CA PRO A 143 -10.01 18.59 -9.40
C PRO A 143 -11.22 17.96 -8.69
N ALA A 144 -12.43 18.28 -9.15
CA ALA A 144 -13.68 17.81 -8.53
C ALA A 144 -13.82 16.26 -8.58
N ASP A 145 -13.27 15.65 -9.62
CA ASP A 145 -13.26 14.21 -9.90
C ASP A 145 -11.95 13.53 -9.49
N PHE A 146 -11.09 14.20 -8.70
CA PHE A 146 -9.80 13.65 -8.29
C PHE A 146 -9.94 12.27 -7.61
N GLY A 147 -9.29 11.26 -8.19
CA GLY A 147 -9.34 9.87 -7.73
C GLY A 147 -10.61 9.10 -8.08
N GLN A 148 -11.58 9.70 -8.77
CA GLN A 148 -12.86 9.04 -9.09
C GLN A 148 -12.68 7.82 -10.00
N LEU A 149 -11.91 7.95 -11.09
CA LEU A 149 -11.64 6.86 -12.03
C LEU A 149 -10.95 5.69 -11.32
N HIS A 150 -9.88 5.98 -10.56
CA HIS A 150 -9.16 4.95 -9.84
C HIS A 150 -10.01 4.30 -8.75
N GLY A 151 -10.82 5.09 -8.04
CA GLY A 151 -11.81 4.60 -7.09
C GLY A 151 -12.78 3.60 -7.71
N ASN A 152 -13.30 3.91 -8.90
CA ASN A 152 -14.17 3.02 -9.66
C ASN A 152 -13.44 1.75 -10.12
N ILE A 153 -12.20 1.87 -10.64
CA ILE A 153 -11.38 0.70 -11.03
C ILE A 153 -11.14 -0.23 -9.83
N PHE A 154 -10.79 0.33 -8.68
CA PHE A 154 -10.58 -0.45 -7.45
C PHE A 154 -11.86 -1.15 -7.02
N LYS A 155 -12.99 -0.44 -6.95
CA LYS A 155 -14.29 -1.03 -6.61
C LYS A 155 -14.69 -2.13 -7.59
N SER A 156 -14.47 -1.93 -8.88
CA SER A 156 -14.73 -2.95 -9.90
C SER A 156 -13.85 -4.19 -9.70
N PHE A 157 -12.56 -3.99 -9.42
CA PHE A 157 -11.63 -5.08 -9.14
C PHE A 157 -12.05 -5.90 -7.92
N VAL A 158 -12.26 -5.29 -6.75
CA VAL A 158 -12.57 -6.03 -5.51
C VAL A 158 -13.95 -6.72 -5.55
N ASN A 159 -14.86 -6.26 -6.41
CA ASN A 159 -16.18 -6.88 -6.59
C ASN A 159 -16.21 -7.93 -7.71
N SER A 160 -15.17 -8.03 -8.53
CA SER A 160 -15.08 -8.95 -9.67
C SER A 160 -15.07 -10.42 -9.23
N ALA A 161 -15.51 -11.31 -10.13
CA ALA A 161 -15.41 -12.75 -9.94
C ALA A 161 -13.95 -13.18 -9.72
N VAL A 162 -13.03 -12.61 -10.50
CA VAL A 162 -11.59 -12.89 -10.40
C VAL A 162 -11.04 -12.55 -9.02
N TYR A 163 -11.47 -11.45 -8.39
CA TYR A 163 -11.06 -11.19 -7.00
C TYR A 163 -11.60 -12.25 -6.03
N LYS A 164 -12.89 -12.56 -6.10
CA LYS A 164 -13.56 -13.51 -5.19
C LYS A 164 -13.07 -14.96 -5.35
N GLU A 165 -12.63 -15.34 -6.54
CA GLU A 165 -12.00 -16.64 -6.81
C GLU A 165 -10.59 -16.75 -6.22
N ASN A 166 -9.91 -15.62 -6.00
CA ASN A 166 -8.49 -15.59 -5.62
C ASN A 166 -8.26 -15.11 -4.18
N PHE A 167 -9.23 -14.40 -3.57
CA PHE A 167 -9.16 -13.85 -2.22
C PHE A 167 -10.50 -14.01 -1.50
N SER A 168 -10.43 -14.50 -0.26
CA SER A 168 -11.61 -14.73 0.59
C SER A 168 -12.00 -13.50 1.44
N LYS A 169 -11.09 -12.54 1.59
CA LYS A 169 -11.26 -11.34 2.43
C LYS A 169 -10.99 -10.07 1.64
N SER A 170 -11.55 -8.97 2.13
CA SER A 170 -11.28 -7.63 1.60
C SER A 170 -9.83 -7.21 1.85
N PRO A 171 -9.29 -6.31 1.01
CA PRO A 171 -7.92 -5.86 1.20
C PRO A 171 -7.83 -4.86 2.35
N VAL A 172 -6.69 -4.85 3.04
CA VAL A 172 -6.31 -3.79 3.98
C VAL A 172 -5.08 -3.09 3.44
N ILE A 173 -5.19 -1.78 3.25
CA ILE A 173 -4.09 -0.93 2.78
C ILE A 173 -3.56 -0.18 4.00
N CYS A 174 -2.33 -0.49 4.39
CA CYS A 174 -1.68 0.17 5.52
C CYS A 174 -0.61 1.15 5.02
N LEU A 175 -0.63 2.39 5.49
CA LEU A 175 0.23 3.49 5.02
C LEU A 175 0.81 4.30 6.19
N SER A 176 1.77 5.17 5.84
CA SER A 176 2.23 6.23 6.72
C SER A 176 1.09 7.20 7.06
N VAL A 177 1.07 7.72 8.28
CA VAL A 177 0.29 8.91 8.64
C VAL A 177 0.78 10.17 7.91
N SER A 178 -0.09 11.16 7.78
CA SER A 178 0.16 12.45 7.11
C SER A 178 0.88 13.42 8.04
N SER A 179 1.96 14.05 7.56
CA SER A 179 2.68 15.10 8.30
C SER A 179 1.92 16.41 8.44
N LYS A 180 0.78 16.57 7.74
CA LYS A 180 -0.06 17.77 7.82
C LYS A 180 -1.08 17.70 8.96
N ASN A 181 -1.27 16.52 9.55
CA ASN A 181 -2.32 16.25 10.51
C ASN A 181 -1.75 16.02 11.91
N THR A 182 -2.56 16.37 12.90
CA THR A 182 -2.32 16.02 14.30
C THR A 182 -3.15 14.81 14.69
N TYR A 183 -2.53 13.87 15.40
CA TYR A 183 -3.12 12.63 15.85
C TYR A 183 -3.17 12.61 17.38
N VAL A 184 -4.36 12.37 17.94
CA VAL A 184 -4.59 12.34 19.40
C VAL A 184 -5.09 10.97 19.82
N ARG A 185 -4.51 10.38 20.87
CA ARG A 185 -4.97 9.08 21.40
C ARG A 185 -6.45 9.15 21.81
N THR A 186 -7.24 8.14 21.44
CA THR A 186 -8.68 8.09 21.78
C THR A 186 -8.94 7.41 23.12
N GLY A 187 -7.97 6.62 23.61
CA GLY A 187 -8.12 5.76 24.79
C GLY A 187 -8.48 4.31 24.46
N ASN A 188 -8.89 4.02 23.22
CA ASN A 188 -9.08 2.65 22.76
C ASN A 188 -7.72 1.95 22.52
N GLN A 189 -7.62 0.68 22.93
CA GLN A 189 -6.44 -0.13 22.73
C GLN A 189 -6.84 -1.54 22.28
N HIS A 190 -6.47 -1.87 21.06
CA HIS A 190 -6.67 -3.19 20.48
C HIS A 190 -5.46 -4.09 20.83
N PRO A 191 -5.64 -5.40 21.11
CA PRO A 191 -4.54 -6.29 21.49
C PRO A 191 -3.41 -6.37 20.46
N ILE A 192 -3.76 -6.42 19.17
CA ILE A 192 -2.78 -6.47 18.06
C ILE A 192 -2.45 -5.09 17.46
N LEU A 193 -3.46 -4.34 16.99
CA LEU A 193 -3.26 -3.02 16.38
C LEU A 193 -2.69 -1.98 17.37
N GLY A 194 -2.86 -2.17 18.68
CA GLY A 194 -2.32 -1.28 19.71
C GLY A 194 -3.21 -0.06 19.98
N ILE A 195 -2.58 1.07 20.30
CA ILE A 195 -3.28 2.29 20.77
C ILE A 195 -3.90 2.99 19.57
N GLU A 196 -5.19 3.32 19.65
CA GLU A 196 -5.89 4.08 18.63
C GLU A 196 -5.64 5.59 18.75
N TYR A 197 -5.46 6.21 17.58
CA TYR A 197 -5.35 7.64 17.40
C TYR A 197 -6.50 8.15 16.51
N GLN A 198 -7.01 9.32 16.85
CA GLN A 198 -7.94 10.09 16.03
C GLN A 198 -7.18 11.23 15.36
N GLN A 199 -7.37 11.39 14.05
CA GLN A 199 -6.83 12.55 13.33
C GLN A 199 -7.76 13.76 13.45
N ASP A 200 -7.18 14.95 13.41
CA ASP A 200 -7.86 16.25 13.51
C ASP A 200 -8.80 16.56 12.33
N ALA A 201 -8.36 16.27 11.11
CA ALA A 201 -9.12 16.48 9.89
C ALA A 201 -8.77 15.44 8.81
N PRO A 202 -9.68 15.12 7.87
CA PRO A 202 -9.36 14.26 6.74
C PRO A 202 -8.23 14.83 5.89
N SER A 203 -7.26 13.98 5.54
CA SER A 203 -6.19 14.27 4.61
C SER A 203 -6.63 14.08 3.15
N LEU A 204 -5.84 14.60 2.21
CA LEU A 204 -6.04 14.33 0.77
C LEU A 204 -6.07 12.82 0.47
N THR A 205 -5.24 12.06 1.18
CA THR A 205 -5.16 10.60 1.03
C THR A 205 -6.47 9.95 1.48
N ASP A 206 -7.08 10.45 2.56
CA ASP A 206 -8.37 9.92 3.04
C ASP A 206 -9.50 10.18 2.06
N PHE A 207 -9.56 11.38 1.47
CA PHE A 207 -10.53 11.67 0.41
C PHE A 207 -10.32 10.76 -0.81
N TYR A 208 -9.06 10.55 -1.20
CA TYR A 208 -8.71 9.72 -2.34
C TYR A 208 -9.07 8.24 -2.13
N PHE A 209 -8.66 7.62 -1.02
CA PHE A 209 -9.04 6.25 -0.69
C PHE A 209 -10.54 6.13 -0.34
N GLY A 210 -11.19 7.22 0.08
CA GLY A 210 -12.65 7.31 0.21
C GLY A 210 -13.37 7.07 -1.12
N LYS A 211 -12.80 7.47 -2.27
CA LYS A 211 -13.34 7.16 -3.61
C LYS A 211 -13.33 5.66 -3.93
N MET A 212 -12.46 4.90 -3.27
CA MET A 212 -12.41 3.43 -3.31
C MET A 212 -13.45 2.78 -2.37
N GLY A 213 -14.19 3.59 -1.61
CA GLY A 213 -15.13 3.16 -0.58
C GLY A 213 -14.48 2.81 0.76
N LEU A 214 -13.18 3.05 0.92
CA LEU A 214 -12.45 2.65 2.13
C LEU A 214 -12.64 3.66 3.27
N LYS A 215 -12.71 3.13 4.48
CA LYS A 215 -12.63 3.89 5.73
C LYS A 215 -11.21 3.84 6.27
N VAL A 216 -10.83 4.79 7.12
CA VAL A 216 -9.51 4.81 7.76
C VAL A 216 -9.61 4.79 9.27
N ARG A 217 -8.68 4.06 9.91
CA ARG A 217 -8.39 4.15 11.36
C ARG A 217 -6.90 4.19 11.58
N PHE A 218 -6.46 4.80 12.69
CA PHE A 218 -5.04 4.98 12.99
C PHE A 218 -4.68 4.26 14.26
N PHE A 219 -3.72 3.36 14.17
CA PHE A 219 -3.29 2.56 15.30
C PHE A 219 -1.78 2.54 15.41
N MET A 220 -1.26 2.61 16.63
CA MET A 220 0.15 2.42 16.93
C MET A 220 0.34 1.05 17.61
N PRO A 221 0.82 0.04 16.86
CA PRO A 221 1.07 -1.28 17.41
C PRO A 221 2.11 -1.26 18.52
N GLN A 222 2.06 -2.26 19.40
CA GLN A 222 3.00 -2.35 20.51
C GLN A 222 4.45 -2.42 20.00
N GLY A 223 5.31 -1.52 20.49
CA GLY A 223 6.71 -1.42 20.07
C GLY A 223 6.95 -0.61 18.80
N SER A 224 5.90 -0.13 18.12
CA SER A 224 6.02 0.88 17.07
C SER A 224 6.22 2.26 17.70
N VAL A 225 6.83 3.18 16.95
CA VAL A 225 7.11 4.56 17.41
C VAL A 225 6.15 5.61 16.84
N ALA A 226 5.32 5.24 15.87
CA ALA A 226 4.32 6.11 15.28
C ALA A 226 3.07 5.31 14.84
N PRO A 227 1.88 5.94 14.81
CA PRO A 227 0.68 5.28 14.29
C PRO A 227 0.78 4.99 12.79
N LEU A 228 0.13 3.92 12.36
CA LEU A 228 -0.08 3.54 10.97
C LEU A 228 -1.54 3.83 10.59
N ALA A 229 -1.77 4.24 9.35
CA ALA A 229 -3.10 4.43 8.79
C ALA A 229 -3.57 3.13 8.13
N PHE A 230 -4.69 2.57 8.59
CA PHE A 230 -5.30 1.36 8.02
C PHE A 230 -6.55 1.75 7.25
N TYR A 231 -6.50 1.58 5.93
CA TYR A 231 -7.64 1.75 5.02
C TYR A 231 -8.27 0.40 4.74
N PHE A 232 -9.58 0.27 4.96
CA PHE A 232 -10.29 -1.01 4.91
C PHE A 232 -11.76 -0.86 4.52
N HIS A 233 -12.35 -1.97 4.07
CA HIS A 233 -13.79 -2.22 4.03
C HIS A 233 -14.20 -3.12 5.21
N GLY A 234 -15.47 -3.05 5.62
CA GLY A 234 -15.99 -3.85 6.72
C GLY A 234 -15.57 -3.35 8.11
N ASP A 235 -15.18 -4.27 8.99
CA ASP A 235 -14.70 -4.01 10.35
C ASP A 235 -13.27 -4.55 10.54
N LEU A 236 -12.30 -3.62 10.56
CA LEU A 236 -10.89 -3.93 10.80
C LEU A 236 -10.64 -4.72 12.09
N LEU A 237 -11.47 -4.56 13.12
CA LEU A 237 -11.20 -5.14 14.44
C LEU A 237 -11.67 -6.58 14.59
N SER A 238 -12.56 -7.05 13.72
CA SER A 238 -13.21 -8.36 13.88
C SER A 238 -13.17 -9.25 12.64
N ASP A 239 -13.00 -8.68 11.43
CA ASP A 239 -12.99 -9.44 10.18
C ASP A 239 -11.65 -10.21 9.94
N TYR A 240 -10.60 -9.87 10.70
CA TYR A 240 -9.25 -10.41 10.53
C TYR A 240 -8.73 -11.02 11.83
N THR A 241 -8.01 -12.14 11.70
CA THR A 241 -7.33 -12.82 12.80
C THR A 241 -6.11 -12.03 13.27
N ASP A 242 -5.63 -12.36 14.47
CA ASP A 242 -4.45 -11.74 15.03
C ASP A 242 -3.21 -11.90 14.14
N LEU A 243 -2.96 -13.11 13.62
CA LEU A 243 -1.81 -13.38 12.74
C LEU A 243 -1.90 -12.65 11.40
N GLU A 244 -3.10 -12.49 10.84
CA GLU A 244 -3.35 -11.70 9.64
C GLU A 244 -2.99 -10.21 9.86
N LEU A 245 -3.46 -9.63 10.96
CA LEU A 245 -3.16 -8.24 11.34
C LEU A 245 -1.66 -8.05 11.61
N ILE A 246 -1.02 -8.99 12.32
CA ILE A 246 0.43 -8.96 12.56
C ILE A 246 1.20 -9.05 11.24
N GLY A 247 0.74 -9.87 10.29
CA GLY A 247 1.33 -9.96 8.95
C GLY A 247 1.34 -8.62 8.22
N THR A 248 0.22 -7.88 8.27
CA THR A 248 0.14 -6.52 7.71
C THR A 248 1.03 -5.53 8.46
N ILE A 249 1.00 -5.52 9.79
CA ILE A 249 1.81 -4.60 10.61
C ILE A 249 3.29 -4.83 10.37
N SER A 250 3.77 -6.07 10.50
CA SER A 250 5.19 -6.42 10.35
C SER A 250 5.74 -6.07 8.98
N THR A 251 4.96 -6.34 7.94
CA THR A 251 5.28 -6.00 6.55
C THR A 251 5.34 -4.48 6.37
N MET A 252 4.27 -3.77 6.72
CA MET A 252 4.15 -2.35 6.40
C MET A 252 4.99 -1.46 7.30
N GLU A 253 5.14 -1.78 8.59
CA GLU A 253 6.05 -1.05 9.48
C GLU A 253 7.50 -1.17 8.99
N THR A 254 7.93 -2.35 8.52
CA THR A 254 9.26 -2.54 7.93
C THR A 254 9.47 -1.64 6.72
N PHE A 255 8.51 -1.63 5.78
CA PHE A 255 8.57 -0.73 4.64
C PHE A 255 8.57 0.74 5.07
N GLN A 256 7.76 1.13 6.06
CA GLN A 256 7.77 2.51 6.54
C GLN A 256 9.07 2.90 7.25
N LYS A 257 9.74 1.99 7.97
CA LYS A 257 11.08 2.22 8.54
C LYS A 257 12.14 2.47 7.47
N ILE A 258 11.97 1.88 6.29
CA ILE A 258 12.87 2.10 5.15
C ILE A 258 12.50 3.41 4.42
N TYR A 259 11.20 3.63 4.18
CA TYR A 259 10.73 4.75 3.37
C TYR A 259 10.72 6.07 4.11
N ARG A 260 10.40 6.07 5.41
CA ARG A 260 10.21 7.24 6.27
C ARG A 260 10.75 6.98 7.69
N PRO A 261 12.05 6.64 7.84
CA PRO A 261 12.69 6.46 9.14
C PRO A 261 12.51 7.65 10.10
N GLU A 262 12.37 8.88 9.59
CA GLU A 262 12.11 10.09 10.39
C GLU A 262 10.82 9.98 11.24
N ILE A 263 9.87 9.16 10.79
CA ILE A 263 8.60 8.91 11.47
C ILE A 263 8.61 7.53 12.13
N TYR A 264 8.99 6.48 11.40
CA TYR A 264 8.79 5.08 11.83
C TYR A 264 10.01 4.41 12.42
N ASN A 265 11.18 5.04 12.31
CA ASN A 265 12.41 4.62 12.96
C ASN A 265 13.02 5.75 13.81
N ALA A 266 12.17 6.66 14.28
CA ALA A 266 12.52 7.69 15.24
C ALA A 266 12.93 7.05 16.57
N ASN A 267 13.86 7.69 17.29
CA ASN A 267 14.35 7.18 18.58
C ASN A 267 13.40 7.55 19.75
N SER A 268 12.32 8.27 19.46
CA SER A 268 11.26 8.60 20.41
C SER A 268 9.89 8.20 19.87
N ALA A 269 9.04 7.65 20.74
CA ALA A 269 7.70 7.21 20.37
C ALA A 269 6.68 8.36 20.42
N ALA A 270 5.65 8.27 19.58
CA ALA A 270 4.53 9.19 19.54
C ALA A 270 3.84 9.31 20.90
N GLY A 271 3.72 10.55 21.38
CA GLY A 271 3.03 10.88 22.64
C GLY A 271 1.50 10.77 22.54
N HIS A 272 0.81 11.37 23.52
CA HIS A 272 -0.65 11.46 23.53
C HIS A 272 -1.20 12.30 22.36
N CYS A 273 -0.49 13.35 22.01
CA CYS A 273 -0.70 14.17 20.82
C CYS A 273 0.56 14.07 19.97
N TYR A 274 0.41 13.78 18.68
CA TYR A 274 1.52 13.50 17.78
C TYR A 274 1.27 14.13 16.41
N GLN A 275 2.24 14.91 15.93
CA GLN A 275 2.29 15.39 14.56
C GLN A 275 3.58 14.87 13.92
N PRO A 276 3.50 13.98 12.92
CA PRO A 276 4.69 13.44 12.27
C PRO A 276 5.38 14.50 11.43
N THR A 277 6.71 14.43 11.32
CA THR A 277 7.50 15.34 10.47
C THR A 277 8.63 14.60 9.78
N LEU A 278 8.85 14.91 8.51
CA LEU A 278 9.98 14.39 7.73
C LEU A 278 11.28 15.18 7.98
N GLN A 279 11.23 16.19 8.84
CA GLN A 279 12.39 17.00 9.23
C GLN A 279 12.96 16.55 10.58
N HIS A 280 12.36 15.54 11.23
CA HIS A 280 12.88 14.96 12.46
C HIS A 280 14.31 14.45 12.25
N GLN A 281 15.22 14.78 13.15
CA GLN A 281 16.65 14.43 13.05
C GLN A 281 17.04 13.26 13.95
N ASP A 282 16.26 12.97 15.00
CA ASP A 282 16.57 11.92 15.97
C ASP A 282 15.96 10.57 15.54
N TYR A 283 16.54 9.98 14.51
CA TYR A 283 16.12 8.69 13.97
C TYR A 283 17.31 7.81 13.58
N SER A 284 17.06 6.52 13.45
CA SER A 284 18.04 5.55 12.99
C SER A 284 17.81 5.17 11.54
N LEU A 285 18.87 4.95 10.77
CA LEU A 285 18.77 4.37 9.43
C LEU A 285 18.87 2.85 9.48
N THR A 286 18.12 2.19 8.59
CA THR A 286 18.33 0.75 8.34
C THR A 286 19.58 0.54 7.49
N ARG A 287 20.07 -0.70 7.41
CA ARG A 287 21.16 -1.05 6.47
C ARG A 287 20.68 -1.22 5.02
N ILE A 288 19.39 -0.99 4.76
CA ILE A 288 18.76 -1.15 3.45
C ILE A 288 18.85 0.19 2.72
N VAL A 289 19.44 0.18 1.53
CA VAL A 289 19.54 1.37 0.69
C VAL A 289 18.24 1.56 -0.10
N TYR A 290 17.63 2.74 0.02
CA TYR A 290 16.41 3.10 -0.69
C TYR A 290 16.53 4.52 -1.26
N ASP A 291 16.39 4.66 -2.58
CA ASP A 291 16.54 5.93 -3.28
C ASP A 291 15.17 6.61 -3.46
N ARG A 292 14.90 7.61 -2.62
CA ARG A 292 13.67 8.40 -2.67
C ARG A 292 13.57 9.30 -3.89
N GLU A 293 14.71 9.81 -4.38
CA GLU A 293 14.74 10.69 -5.55
C GLU A 293 14.43 9.88 -6.81
N GLU A 294 15.05 8.72 -6.95
CA GLU A 294 14.74 7.77 -8.01
C GLU A 294 13.27 7.36 -7.94
N ARG A 295 12.75 6.99 -6.77
CA ARG A 295 11.32 6.64 -6.62
C ARG A 295 10.40 7.78 -7.07
N SER A 296 10.72 9.03 -6.71
CA SER A 296 9.93 10.20 -7.07
C SER A 296 9.93 10.45 -8.57
N ARG A 297 11.10 10.35 -9.22
CA ARG A 297 11.22 10.43 -10.68
C ARG A 297 10.42 9.32 -11.37
N LEU A 298 10.54 8.09 -10.88
CA LEU A 298 9.82 6.93 -11.41
C LEU A 298 8.29 7.09 -11.29
N ALA A 299 7.79 7.70 -10.21
CA ALA A 299 6.36 8.01 -10.08
C ALA A 299 5.87 8.91 -11.22
N VAL A 300 6.64 9.94 -11.56
CA VAL A 300 6.32 10.88 -12.65
C VAL A 300 6.38 10.18 -14.01
N GLU A 301 7.42 9.38 -14.26
CA GLU A 301 7.54 8.60 -15.50
C GLU A 301 6.37 7.62 -15.67
N GLN A 302 5.99 6.92 -14.60
CA GLN A 302 4.82 6.03 -14.59
C GLN A 302 3.52 6.78 -14.81
N GLY A 303 3.36 7.96 -14.19
CA GLY A 303 2.19 8.81 -14.40
C GLY A 303 2.06 9.25 -15.86
N LYS A 304 3.16 9.68 -16.49
CA LYS A 304 3.19 10.05 -17.92
C LYS A 304 2.95 8.86 -18.84
N PHE A 305 3.51 7.69 -18.51
CA PHE A 305 3.24 6.46 -19.24
C PHE A 305 1.74 6.10 -19.19
N THR A 306 1.15 6.16 -17.99
CA THR A 306 -0.28 5.92 -17.79
C THR A 306 -1.12 6.91 -18.59
N GLU A 307 -0.73 8.19 -18.58
CA GLU A 307 -1.41 9.20 -19.39
C GLU A 307 -1.40 8.85 -20.88
N ALA A 308 -0.23 8.53 -21.43
CA ALA A 308 -0.02 8.30 -22.85
C ALA A 308 -0.62 7.00 -23.36
N HIS A 309 -0.54 5.92 -22.58
CA HIS A 309 -0.88 4.56 -23.03
C HIS A 309 -2.22 4.05 -22.50
N PHE A 310 -2.78 4.66 -21.45
CA PHE A 310 -4.04 4.23 -20.86
C PHE A 310 -5.10 5.32 -20.86
N ILE A 311 -4.79 6.51 -20.33
CA ILE A 311 -5.79 7.57 -20.18
C ILE A 311 -6.17 8.19 -21.54
N LYS A 312 -5.20 8.73 -22.29
CA LYS A 312 -5.46 9.43 -23.57
C LYS A 312 -6.11 8.52 -24.63
N PRO A 313 -5.62 7.28 -24.87
CA PRO A 313 -6.21 6.42 -25.91
C PRO A 313 -7.63 5.97 -25.59
N ASN A 314 -7.99 5.90 -24.30
CA ASN A 314 -9.28 5.38 -23.84
C ASN A 314 -10.16 6.45 -23.19
N GLN A 315 -9.86 7.74 -23.37
CA GLN A 315 -10.47 8.83 -22.58
C GLN A 315 -12.01 8.79 -22.59
N THR A 316 -12.62 8.70 -23.77
CA THR A 316 -14.09 8.65 -23.91
C THR A 316 -14.67 7.40 -23.25
N LEU A 317 -14.05 6.24 -23.44
CA LEU A 317 -14.48 4.98 -22.85
C LEU A 317 -14.41 5.02 -21.31
N LEU A 318 -13.26 5.46 -20.78
CA LEU A 318 -13.04 5.57 -19.34
C LEU A 318 -14.00 6.59 -18.70
N ALA A 319 -14.25 7.72 -19.36
CA ALA A 319 -15.18 8.74 -18.88
C ALA A 319 -16.62 8.22 -18.83
N GLN A 320 -17.09 7.57 -19.90
CA GLN A 320 -18.42 6.97 -19.94
C GLN A 320 -18.58 5.89 -18.88
N TRP A 321 -17.64 4.95 -18.81
CA TRP A 321 -17.65 3.85 -17.85
C TRP A 321 -17.63 4.36 -16.39
N SER A 322 -16.79 5.36 -16.11
CA SER A 322 -16.67 5.92 -14.77
C SER A 322 -17.93 6.71 -14.35
N ALA A 323 -18.65 7.32 -15.29
CA ALA A 323 -19.91 8.01 -15.02
C ALA A 323 -21.06 7.02 -14.76
N GLU A 324 -21.13 5.92 -15.50
CA GLU A 324 -22.12 4.84 -15.30
C GLU A 324 -21.92 4.13 -13.94
N SER A 325 -20.68 4.05 -13.45
CA SER A 325 -20.34 3.45 -12.15
C SER A 325 -20.78 4.27 -10.91
N VAL A 326 -21.35 5.46 -11.11
CA VAL A 326 -21.86 6.35 -10.04
C VAL A 326 -23.39 6.22 -9.88
N LEU A 327 -24.08 5.60 -10.84
CA LEU A 327 -25.52 5.33 -10.84
C LEU A 327 -25.85 3.97 -10.21
#